data_AF-K2H0C9-F1
#
_entry.id   AF-K2H0C9-F1
#
_cell.length_a   1.000
_cell.length_b   1.000
_cell.length_c   1.000
_cell.angle_alpha   90.00
_cell.angle_beta   90.00
_cell.angle_gamma   90.00
#
_symmetry.space_group_name_H-M   'P 1'
#
loop_
_entity.id
_entity.type
_entity.pdbx_description
1 polymer ?
#
loop_
_entity_poly.entity_id
_entity_poly.type
_entity_poly.pdbx_seq_one_letter_code
_entity_poly.pdbx_strand_id
1 'polypeptide(L)'
;MQSNEKLSLQEYIDKVDSMKKQEKMDLSSDQDLSIAIMNLISLEEHFFFTGAKLGKTEYYDMIKDIREMRKDLLKMIIKEYEGEVWCISKHLLSASMRLMEVWTKQLWIWKNEEAYDLFEKSYNLYSLFWGLNMWFIGTDWVKKIDDDALDNKDTEKKWFMWKFWDLVRKAVDCCIE
;
A
#
# COMPACT_ATOMS: atom_id res chain seq x y z
N MET A 1 14.91 -31.19 20.81
CA MET A 1 15.28 -29.93 20.15
C MET A 1 14.50 -29.85 18.85
N GLN A 2 13.34 -29.21 18.86
CA GLN A 2 12.60 -28.92 17.64
C GLN A 2 13.24 -27.67 17.02
N SER A 3 13.73 -27.80 15.80
CA SER A 3 14.35 -26.74 15.02
C SER A 3 13.28 -25.73 14.62
N ASN A 4 13.40 -24.51 15.13
CA ASN A 4 12.66 -23.34 14.64
C ASN A 4 13.07 -23.09 13.19
N GLU A 5 12.27 -23.57 12.25
CA GLU A 5 12.50 -23.40 10.82
C GLU A 5 12.09 -21.97 10.44
N LYS A 6 13.04 -21.04 10.53
CA LYS A 6 12.95 -19.71 9.93
C LYS A 6 12.72 -19.91 8.43
N LEU A 7 11.56 -19.51 7.91
CA LEU A 7 11.34 -19.41 6.47
C LEU A 7 12.44 -18.52 5.86
N SER A 8 13.18 -19.07 4.90
CA SER A 8 14.13 -18.30 4.13
C SER A 8 13.39 -17.33 3.21
N LEU A 9 13.98 -16.17 2.94
CA LEU A 9 13.42 -15.17 2.04
C LEU A 9 13.01 -15.77 0.68
N GLN A 10 13.79 -16.73 0.17
CA GLN A 10 13.50 -17.38 -1.11
C GLN A 10 12.19 -18.20 -1.04
N GLU A 11 11.92 -18.87 0.07
CA GLU A 11 10.66 -19.61 0.26
C GLU A 11 9.45 -18.68 0.35
N TYR A 12 9.60 -17.48 0.93
CA TYR A 12 8.55 -16.47 0.91
C TYR A 12 8.28 -15.97 -0.51
N ILE A 13 9.35 -15.69 -1.26
CA ILE A 13 9.28 -15.23 -2.67
C ILE A 13 8.57 -16.27 -3.54
N ASP A 14 9.05 -17.51 -3.50
CA ASP A 14 8.50 -18.61 -4.30
C ASP A 14 7.03 -18.85 -3.96
N LYS A 15 6.64 -18.60 -2.70
CA LYS A 15 5.27 -18.73 -2.23
C LYS A 15 4.37 -17.60 -2.70
N VAL A 16 4.81 -16.33 -2.64
CA VAL A 16 4.06 -15.20 -3.24
C VAL A 16 3.83 -15.46 -4.73
N ASP A 17 4.85 -15.89 -5.46
CA ASP A 17 4.73 -16.26 -6.88
C ASP A 17 3.78 -17.44 -7.10
N SER A 18 3.78 -18.44 -6.22
CA SER A 18 2.83 -19.55 -6.28
C SER A 18 1.38 -19.11 -6.04
N MET A 19 1.16 -18.11 -5.17
CA MET A 19 -0.18 -17.58 -4.88
C MET A 19 -0.73 -16.79 -6.05
N LYS A 20 0.12 -16.00 -6.74
CA LYS A 20 -0.23 -15.35 -8.01
C LYS A 20 -0.67 -16.38 -9.06
N LYS A 21 0.09 -17.47 -9.22
CA LYS A 21 -0.20 -18.54 -10.19
C LYS A 21 -1.44 -19.36 -9.88
N GLN A 22 -1.90 -19.36 -8.62
CA GLN A 22 -3.09 -20.10 -8.18
C GLN A 22 -4.38 -19.25 -8.19
N GLU A 23 -4.37 -18.04 -8.78
CA GLU A 23 -5.51 -17.10 -8.81
C GLU A 23 -6.04 -16.70 -7.42
N LYS A 24 -5.27 -16.92 -6.35
CA LYS A 24 -5.68 -16.57 -4.98
C LYS A 24 -5.48 -15.10 -4.66
N MET A 25 -4.78 -14.36 -5.53
CA MET A 25 -4.46 -12.95 -5.36
C MET A 25 -4.45 -12.29 -6.75
N ASP A 26 -5.48 -11.52 -7.06
CA ASP A 26 -5.57 -10.74 -8.29
C ASP A 26 -4.93 -9.36 -8.06
N LEU A 27 -3.59 -9.35 -8.09
CA LEU A 27 -2.81 -8.13 -7.90
C LEU A 27 -3.14 -7.05 -8.92
N SER A 28 -3.55 -7.42 -10.14
CA SER A 28 -3.86 -6.44 -11.18
C SER A 28 -5.12 -5.65 -10.81
N SER A 29 -6.22 -6.37 -10.49
CA SER A 29 -7.45 -5.72 -10.04
C SER A 29 -7.27 -4.99 -8.71
N ASP A 30 -6.48 -5.54 -7.78
CA ASP A 30 -6.21 -4.89 -6.50
C ASP A 30 -5.41 -3.59 -6.69
N GLN A 31 -4.52 -3.51 -7.68
CA GLN A 31 -3.82 -2.28 -8.04
C GLN A 31 -4.76 -1.20 -8.55
N ASP A 32 -5.60 -1.52 -9.53
CA ASP A 32 -6.61 -0.59 -10.02
C ASP A 32 -7.54 -0.11 -8.89
N LEU A 33 -7.91 -1.02 -8.01
CA LEU A 33 -8.73 -0.72 -6.84
C LEU A 33 -8.03 0.21 -5.85
N SER A 34 -6.72 0.05 -5.65
CA SER A 34 -5.93 0.96 -4.81
C SER A 34 -5.89 2.39 -5.38
N ILE A 35 -5.84 2.54 -6.71
CA ILE A 35 -5.92 3.84 -7.38
C ILE A 35 -7.32 4.44 -7.26
N ALA A 36 -8.38 3.63 -7.40
CA ALA A 36 -9.75 4.08 -7.16
C ALA A 36 -9.92 4.63 -5.72
N ILE A 37 -9.34 3.96 -4.73
CA ILE A 37 -9.33 4.42 -3.34
C ILE A 37 -8.59 5.73 -3.17
N MET A 38 -7.41 5.90 -3.78
CA MET A 38 -6.68 7.17 -3.79
C MET A 38 -7.58 8.31 -4.32
N ASN A 39 -8.26 8.07 -5.42
CA ASN A 39 -9.18 9.03 -6.03
C ASN A 39 -10.37 9.38 -5.11
N LEU A 40 -10.94 8.41 -4.39
CA LEU A 40 -11.99 8.68 -3.40
C LEU A 40 -11.48 9.54 -2.23
N ILE A 41 -10.26 9.32 -1.74
CA ILE A 41 -9.62 10.20 -0.74
C ILE A 41 -9.50 11.62 -1.29
N SER A 42 -9.07 11.76 -2.55
CA SER A 42 -8.97 13.06 -3.22
C SER A 42 -10.34 13.75 -3.38
N LEU A 43 -11.40 12.99 -3.64
CA LEU A 43 -12.78 13.52 -3.69
C LEU A 43 -13.25 14.06 -2.33
N GLU A 44 -13.01 13.33 -1.23
CA GLU A 44 -13.31 13.81 0.13
C GLU A 44 -12.66 15.18 0.38
N GLU A 45 -11.39 15.32 0.00
CA GLU A 45 -10.64 16.58 0.15
C GLU A 45 -11.19 17.70 -0.75
N HIS A 46 -11.52 17.41 -2.00
CA HIS A 46 -12.10 18.40 -2.91
C HIS A 46 -13.45 18.92 -2.41
N PHE A 47 -14.33 18.03 -1.92
CA PHE A 47 -15.60 18.43 -1.33
C PHE A 47 -15.42 19.26 -0.06
N PHE A 48 -14.48 18.88 0.81
CA PHE A 48 -14.15 19.68 1.99
C PHE A 48 -13.75 21.12 1.61
N PHE A 49 -12.80 21.29 0.69
CA PHE A 49 -12.37 22.62 0.28
C PHE A 49 -13.45 23.38 -0.48
N THR A 50 -14.26 22.70 -1.30
CA THR A 50 -15.33 23.34 -2.07
C THR A 50 -16.44 23.86 -1.15
N GLY A 51 -16.89 23.04 -0.20
CA GLY A 51 -17.85 23.46 0.82
C GLY A 51 -17.35 24.66 1.61
N ALA A 52 -16.07 24.66 2.01
CA ALA A 52 -15.47 25.76 2.75
C ALA A 52 -15.37 27.05 1.92
N LYS A 53 -14.97 26.95 0.64
CA LYS A 53 -14.83 28.10 -0.27
C LYS A 53 -16.18 28.73 -0.62
N LEU A 54 -17.22 27.91 -0.78
CA LEU A 54 -18.53 28.36 -1.22
C LEU A 54 -19.51 28.62 -0.07
N GLY A 55 -19.15 28.26 1.16
CA GLY A 55 -20.06 28.33 2.32
C GLY A 55 -21.27 27.39 2.19
N LYS A 56 -21.10 26.27 1.49
CA LYS A 56 -22.16 25.36 1.05
C LYS A 56 -22.02 24.00 1.72
N THR A 57 -22.92 23.69 2.65
CA THR A 57 -22.85 22.48 3.47
C THR A 57 -23.17 21.21 2.70
N GLU A 58 -23.88 21.31 1.56
CA GLU A 58 -24.21 20.16 0.72
C GLU A 58 -22.97 19.38 0.27
N TYR A 59 -21.83 20.05 0.07
CA TYR A 59 -20.56 19.38 -0.26
C TYR A 59 -20.02 18.54 0.91
N TYR A 60 -20.25 18.94 2.16
CA TYR A 60 -19.86 18.13 3.32
C TYR A 60 -20.73 16.88 3.45
N ASP A 61 -22.01 16.96 3.07
CA ASP A 61 -22.89 15.80 3.08
C ASP A 61 -22.45 14.75 2.05
N MET A 62 -21.98 15.17 0.87
CA MET A 62 -21.43 14.26 -0.15
C MET A 62 -20.21 13.46 0.35
N ILE A 63 -19.44 13.99 1.30
CA ILE A 63 -18.28 13.28 1.88
C ILE A 63 -18.71 11.96 2.54
N LYS A 64 -19.93 11.88 3.09
CA LYS A 64 -20.43 10.67 3.77
C LYS A 64 -20.48 9.47 2.81
N ASP A 65 -21.08 9.65 1.65
CA ASP A 65 -21.24 8.59 0.66
C ASP A 65 -19.90 8.16 0.06
N ILE A 66 -19.03 9.13 -0.26
CA ILE A 66 -17.67 8.85 -0.74
C ILE A 66 -16.86 8.08 0.32
N ARG A 67 -16.99 8.47 1.59
CA ARG A 67 -16.28 7.82 2.70
C ARG A 67 -16.73 6.38 2.90
N GLU A 68 -18.03 6.11 2.81
CA GLU A 68 -18.54 4.74 2.93
C GLU A 68 -18.09 3.87 1.74
N MET A 69 -18.19 4.39 0.51
CA MET A 69 -17.66 3.71 -0.68
C MET A 69 -16.17 3.39 -0.52
N ARG A 70 -15.35 4.37 -0.10
CA ARG A 70 -13.92 4.16 0.13
C ARG A 70 -13.66 3.10 1.20
N LYS A 71 -14.44 3.09 2.29
CA LYS A 71 -14.30 2.08 3.34
C LYS A 71 -14.55 0.70 2.75
N ASP A 72 -15.62 0.51 1.98
CA ASP A 72 -15.95 -0.79 1.40
C ASP A 72 -14.88 -1.28 0.41
N LEU A 73 -14.36 -0.40 -0.44
CA LEU A 73 -13.25 -0.74 -1.33
C LEU A 73 -11.96 -1.10 -0.55
N LEU A 74 -11.65 -0.38 0.55
CA LEU A 74 -10.50 -0.75 1.39
C LEU A 74 -10.64 -2.16 1.98
N LYS A 75 -11.86 -2.62 2.34
CA LYS A 75 -12.07 -3.99 2.86
C LYS A 75 -11.77 -5.07 1.84
N MET A 76 -11.84 -4.72 0.55
CA MET A 76 -11.56 -5.66 -0.52
C MET A 76 -10.07 -5.94 -0.63
N ILE A 77 -9.21 -4.96 -0.34
CA ILE A 77 -7.74 -5.11 -0.46
C ILE A 77 -7.04 -5.39 0.88
N ILE A 78 -7.57 -4.88 2.00
CA ILE A 78 -7.04 -5.13 3.36
C ILE A 78 -7.92 -6.19 4.02
N LYS A 79 -7.44 -7.44 4.03
CA LYS A 79 -8.17 -8.60 4.56
C LYS A 79 -8.05 -8.75 6.09
N GLU A 80 -6.97 -8.24 6.66
CA GLU A 80 -6.64 -8.34 8.09
C GLU A 80 -6.74 -7.01 8.80
N TYR A 81 -7.38 -7.03 9.98
CA TYR A 81 -7.62 -5.86 10.82
C TYR A 81 -6.76 -5.89 12.08
N GLU A 82 -5.49 -6.27 11.96
CA GLU A 82 -4.60 -6.18 13.09
C GLU A 82 -4.13 -4.73 13.30
N GLY A 83 -4.50 -4.13 14.42
CA GLY A 83 -4.03 -2.81 14.85
C GLY A 83 -4.33 -1.67 13.86
N GLU A 84 -3.29 -0.90 13.52
CA GLU A 84 -3.41 0.32 12.70
C GLU A 84 -3.20 0.07 11.19
N VAL A 85 -3.12 -1.18 10.72
CA VAL A 85 -2.81 -1.51 9.30
C VAL A 85 -3.76 -0.83 8.32
N TRP A 86 -5.05 -0.80 8.66
CA TRP A 86 -6.06 -0.09 7.89
C TRP A 86 -5.74 1.40 7.76
N CYS A 87 -5.39 2.03 8.88
CA CYS A 87 -5.08 3.45 8.95
C CYS A 87 -3.76 3.78 8.24
N ILE A 88 -2.73 2.96 8.44
CA ILE A 88 -1.43 3.10 7.79
C ILE A 88 -1.62 2.98 6.27
N SER A 89 -2.37 1.97 5.80
CA SER A 89 -2.65 1.75 4.39
C SER A 89 -3.30 2.97 3.72
N LYS A 90 -4.38 3.52 4.29
CA LYS A 90 -5.00 4.74 3.72
C LYS A 90 -4.04 5.93 3.69
N HIS A 91 -3.16 6.06 4.69
CA HIS A 91 -2.23 7.18 4.78
C HIS A 91 -1.09 7.05 3.78
N LEU A 92 -0.59 5.82 3.55
CA LEU A 92 0.39 5.52 2.51
C LEU A 92 -0.17 5.80 1.11
N LEU A 93 -1.39 5.33 0.82
CA LEU A 93 -2.06 5.61 -0.46
C LEU A 93 -2.27 7.11 -0.67
N SER A 94 -2.77 7.82 0.34
CA SER A 94 -3.01 9.26 0.26
C SER A 94 -1.72 10.07 0.07
N ALA A 95 -0.66 9.74 0.81
CA ALA A 95 0.62 10.43 0.72
C ALA A 95 1.32 10.15 -0.62
N SER A 96 1.26 8.91 -1.11
CA SER A 96 1.75 8.53 -2.45
C SER A 96 1.04 9.37 -3.52
N MET A 97 -0.30 9.35 -3.57
CA MET A 97 -1.07 10.14 -4.55
C MET A 97 -0.73 11.63 -4.50
N ARG A 98 -0.58 12.19 -3.30
CA ARG A 98 -0.27 13.62 -3.14
C ARG A 98 1.13 13.95 -3.67
N LEU A 99 2.11 13.06 -3.49
CA LEU A 99 3.44 13.21 -4.10
C LEU A 99 3.41 13.03 -5.62
N MET A 100 2.59 12.11 -6.17
CA MET A 100 2.40 11.98 -7.63
C MET A 100 1.94 13.30 -8.24
N GLU A 101 0.95 13.94 -7.62
CA GLU A 101 0.42 15.23 -8.09
C GLU A 101 1.48 16.35 -8.06
N VAL A 102 2.28 16.45 -6.98
CA VAL A 102 3.35 17.46 -6.89
C VAL A 102 4.49 17.14 -7.86
N TRP A 103 4.86 15.87 -8.02
CA TRP A 103 5.83 15.41 -9.00
C TRP A 103 5.44 15.88 -10.41
N THR A 104 4.21 15.62 -10.84
CA THR A 104 3.72 16.04 -12.16
C THR A 104 3.83 17.55 -12.33
N LYS A 105 3.52 18.34 -11.30
CA LYS A 105 3.68 19.81 -11.33
C LYS A 105 5.13 20.25 -11.49
N GLN A 106 6.08 19.62 -10.80
CA GLN A 106 7.52 19.94 -10.96
C GLN A 106 8.02 19.56 -12.35
N LEU A 107 7.57 18.44 -12.89
CA LEU A 107 7.89 18.00 -14.24
C LEU A 107 7.40 19.01 -15.29
N TRP A 108 6.18 19.53 -15.15
CA TRP A 108 5.62 20.55 -16.03
C TRP A 108 6.40 21.87 -16.07
N ILE A 109 7.14 22.20 -15.00
CA ILE A 109 7.99 23.39 -14.94
C ILE A 109 9.48 23.07 -15.15
N TRP A 110 9.78 21.91 -15.74
CA TRP A 110 11.13 21.46 -16.13
C TRP A 110 12.13 21.30 -14.98
N LYS A 111 11.63 21.15 -13.75
CA LYS A 111 12.46 20.87 -12.57
C LYS A 111 12.68 19.37 -12.39
N ASN A 112 13.41 18.78 -13.33
CA ASN A 112 13.52 17.33 -13.46
C ASN A 112 14.14 16.64 -12.23
N GLU A 113 15.16 17.23 -11.61
CA GLU A 113 15.80 16.65 -10.42
C GLU A 113 14.82 16.58 -9.23
N GLU A 114 14.16 17.69 -8.90
CA GLU A 114 13.12 17.75 -7.86
C GLU A 114 11.95 16.80 -8.20
N ALA A 115 11.55 16.73 -9.47
CA ALA A 115 10.52 15.81 -9.92
C ALA A 115 10.92 14.36 -9.65
N TYR A 116 12.08 13.90 -10.13
CA TYR A 116 12.47 12.49 -9.99
C TYR A 116 12.62 12.05 -8.53
N ASP A 117 13.10 12.92 -7.64
CA ASP A 117 13.11 12.67 -6.20
C ASP A 117 11.70 12.50 -5.62
N LEU A 118 10.74 13.34 -6.02
CA LEU A 118 9.33 13.22 -5.59
C LEU A 118 8.66 11.95 -6.15
N PHE A 119 8.97 11.58 -7.39
CA PHE A 119 8.50 10.33 -8.00
C PHE A 119 8.98 9.12 -7.18
N GLU A 120 10.27 9.07 -6.86
CA GLU A 120 10.85 7.97 -6.09
C GLU A 120 10.19 7.86 -4.71
N LYS A 121 10.01 8.97 -4.01
CA LYS A 121 9.31 8.99 -2.70
C LYS A 121 7.87 8.52 -2.83
N SER A 122 7.15 8.97 -3.86
CA SER A 122 5.78 8.52 -4.12
C SER A 122 5.70 7.01 -4.34
N TYR A 123 6.57 6.49 -5.21
CA TYR A 123 6.61 5.07 -5.55
C TYR A 123 7.02 4.20 -4.35
N ASN A 124 7.93 4.69 -3.51
CA ASN A 124 8.32 4.01 -2.27
C ASN A 124 7.15 3.93 -1.28
N LEU A 125 6.31 4.97 -1.15
CA LEU A 125 5.10 4.92 -0.31
C LEU A 125 4.05 3.93 -0.85
N TYR A 126 3.84 3.91 -2.17
CA TYR A 126 2.93 2.95 -2.80
C TYR A 126 3.42 1.51 -2.62
N SER A 127 4.73 1.30 -2.80
CA SER A 127 5.36 0.02 -2.56
C SER A 127 5.26 -0.36 -1.07
N LEU A 128 5.36 0.60 -0.13
CA LEU A 128 5.19 0.35 1.32
C LEU A 128 3.80 -0.21 1.60
N PHE A 129 2.77 0.34 0.94
CA PHE A 129 1.39 -0.11 1.05
C PHE A 129 1.25 -1.58 0.61
N TRP A 130 1.84 -1.96 -0.53
CA TRP A 130 1.81 -3.34 -1.02
C TRP A 130 2.63 -4.28 -0.14
N GLY A 131 3.79 -3.84 0.32
CA GLY A 131 4.62 -4.60 1.25
C GLY A 131 3.87 -4.90 2.54
N LEU A 132 3.18 -3.92 3.11
CA LEU A 132 2.34 -4.11 4.29
C LEU A 132 1.23 -5.15 4.01
N ASN A 133 0.43 -4.95 2.96
CA ASN A 133 -0.71 -5.83 2.69
C ASN A 133 -0.29 -7.27 2.30
N MET A 134 0.77 -7.43 1.51
CA MET A 134 1.30 -8.75 1.17
C MET A 134 1.95 -9.44 2.37
N TRP A 135 2.65 -8.69 3.23
CA TRP A 135 3.22 -9.23 4.47
C TRP A 135 2.10 -9.79 5.36
N PHE A 136 1.01 -9.04 5.56
CA PHE A 136 -0.12 -9.49 6.37
C PHE A 136 -0.82 -10.72 5.78
N ILE A 137 -1.04 -10.75 4.46
CA ILE A 137 -1.54 -11.94 3.74
C ILE A 137 -0.60 -13.15 3.95
N GLY A 138 0.71 -12.92 4.01
CA GLY A 138 1.71 -13.94 4.32
C GLY A 138 1.72 -14.40 5.78
N THR A 139 1.48 -13.48 6.74
CA THR A 139 1.51 -13.76 8.18
C THR A 139 0.24 -14.40 8.73
N ASP A 140 -0.89 -14.31 8.03
CA ASP A 140 -2.12 -15.02 8.46
C ASP A 140 -1.97 -16.53 8.48
N TRP A 141 -1.09 -17.05 7.63
CA TRP A 141 -0.68 -18.44 7.68
C TRP A 141 0.36 -18.73 8.78
N VAL A 142 1.05 -17.69 9.27
CA VAL A 142 2.10 -17.74 10.31
C VAL A 142 1.53 -17.55 11.73
N LYS A 143 0.25 -17.21 11.92
CA LYS A 143 -0.44 -17.23 13.24
C LYS A 143 -0.50 -18.63 13.91
N LYS A 144 0.29 -19.60 13.43
CA LYS A 144 0.61 -20.89 14.07
C LYS A 144 2.04 -20.97 14.63
N ILE A 145 2.84 -19.91 14.57
CA ILE A 145 4.22 -19.89 15.05
C ILE A 145 4.36 -18.78 16.09
N ASP A 146 4.82 -19.18 17.28
CA ASP A 146 4.90 -18.45 18.55
C ASP A 146 5.26 -16.96 18.48
N ASP A 147 4.63 -16.20 19.38
CA ASP A 147 4.73 -14.75 19.60
C ASP A 147 6.15 -14.23 19.94
N ASP A 148 7.15 -15.11 20.11
CA ASP A 148 8.49 -14.79 20.59
C ASP A 148 9.50 -14.35 19.50
N ALA A 149 9.09 -14.27 18.22
CA ALA A 149 10.03 -13.99 17.10
C ALA A 149 10.34 -12.50 16.85
N LEU A 150 9.76 -11.57 17.62
CA LEU A 150 9.86 -10.13 17.36
C LEU A 150 10.98 -9.43 18.16
N ASP A 151 12.23 -9.93 18.14
CA ASP A 151 13.36 -9.22 18.78
C ASP A 151 14.10 -8.26 17.81
N ASN A 152 14.29 -7.01 18.23
CA ASN A 152 14.66 -5.83 17.43
C ASN A 152 16.17 -5.58 17.35
N LYS A 153 16.97 -6.61 17.05
CA LYS A 153 18.41 -6.45 16.82
C LYS A 153 18.89 -7.36 15.70
N ASP A 154 18.81 -6.91 14.44
CA ASP A 154 19.64 -7.57 13.43
C ASP A 154 19.91 -6.74 12.17
N THR A 155 21.18 -6.70 11.78
CA THR A 155 21.62 -6.30 10.44
C THR A 155 20.99 -7.17 9.35
N GLU A 156 20.65 -8.42 9.67
CA GLU A 156 19.86 -9.30 8.80
C GLU A 156 18.45 -8.76 8.53
N LYS A 157 17.81 -8.07 9.49
CA LYS A 157 16.48 -7.47 9.29
C LYS A 157 16.52 -6.32 8.28
N LYS A 158 17.59 -5.50 8.28
CA LYS A 158 17.76 -4.44 7.26
C LYS A 158 17.94 -5.02 5.86
N TRP A 159 18.74 -6.08 5.74
CA TRP A 159 18.93 -6.80 4.48
C TRP A 159 17.65 -7.50 4.01
N PHE A 160 16.92 -8.12 4.93
CA PHE A 160 15.63 -8.76 4.68
C PHE A 160 14.60 -7.76 4.17
N MET A 161 14.46 -6.62 4.87
CA MET A 161 13.58 -5.52 4.44
C MET A 161 14.00 -4.99 3.07
N TRP A 162 15.29 -4.78 2.80
CA TRP A 162 15.77 -4.34 1.49
C TRP A 162 15.40 -5.31 0.36
N LYS A 163 15.58 -6.62 0.55
CA LYS A 163 15.22 -7.59 -0.49
C LYS A 163 13.71 -7.79 -0.64
N PHE A 164 12.97 -7.74 0.47
CA PHE A 164 11.52 -7.72 0.43
C PHE A 164 11.04 -6.49 -0.35
N TRP A 165 11.68 -5.35 -0.13
CA TRP A 165 11.42 -4.13 -0.87
C TRP A 165 11.63 -4.27 -2.37
N ASP A 166 12.78 -4.80 -2.79
CA ASP A 166 13.06 -5.09 -4.20
C ASP A 166 12.04 -6.07 -4.80
N LEU A 167 11.58 -7.04 -4.00
CA LEU A 167 10.55 -7.98 -4.43
C LEU A 167 9.20 -7.30 -4.62
N VAL A 168 8.76 -6.48 -3.66
CA VAL A 168 7.49 -5.76 -3.76
C VAL A 168 7.50 -4.88 -5.01
N ARG A 169 8.60 -4.17 -5.27
CA ARG A 169 8.76 -3.36 -6.49
C ARG A 169 8.58 -4.19 -7.76
N LYS A 170 9.17 -5.39 -7.82
CA LYS A 170 9.00 -6.34 -8.94
C LYS A 170 7.61 -6.97 -8.99
N ALA A 171 7.01 -7.24 -7.85
CA ALA A 171 5.71 -7.89 -7.75
C ALA A 171 4.55 -6.95 -8.12
N VAL A 172 4.76 -5.65 -7.92
CA VAL A 172 3.86 -4.56 -8.29
C VAL A 172 4.02 -4.17 -9.77
N ASP A 173 5.02 -4.71 -10.47
CA ASP A 173 5.15 -4.59 -11.93
C ASP A 173 4.13 -5.51 -12.62
N CYS A 174 2.88 -5.05 -12.72
CA CYS A 174 1.74 -5.80 -13.26
C CYS A 174 1.59 -5.68 -14.78
N CYS A 175 2.54 -5.09 -15.50
CA CYS A 175 2.54 -4.94 -16.97
C CYS A 175 2.74 -6.26 -17.74
N ILE A 176 2.47 -7.41 -17.13
CA ILE A 176 2.55 -8.74 -17.74
C ILE A 176 1.11 -9.23 -17.94
N GLU A 177 0.38 -8.58 -18.85
CA GLU A 177 -0.78 -9.19 -19.53
C GLU A 177 -0.31 -9.99 -20.75
#